data_AF-A0A7C5UYB7-F1
#
_entry.id   AF-A0A7C5UYB7-F1
#
_cell.length_a   1.000
_cell.length_b   1.000
_cell.length_c   1.000
_cell.angle_alpha   90.00
_cell.angle_beta   90.00
_cell.angle_gamma   90.00
#
_symmetry.space_group_name_H-M   'P 1'
#
loop_
_entity.id
_entity.type
_entity.pdbx_description
1 polymer ?
#
loop_
_entity_poly.entity_id
_entity_poly.type
_entity_poly.pdbx_seq_one_letter_code
_entity_poly.pdbx_strand_id
1 'polypeptide(L)'
;MKRILVFVFTILILFTLANYLIKVNSVRFIKTSNTEDLNYREEEYQIWQINQPKIYVSSCTEINTPGYDILARDLYGTMPGKYYCVSIASSNVVLDGNGYTLIGGVSGGGISVIGRENITIKNIKIYGYEVGIDLLYTHNSIIHGCYIENSKVGILLRISSSAKIYNNRFVNSGLYLYLSYRNSIYNNTVNGMPLIYLELLVLCLKMLYVV
;
A
#
# COMPACT_ATOMS: atom_id res chain seq x y z
N MET A 1 -44.25 -0.78 25.23
CA MET A 1 -43.48 0.30 25.92
C MET A 1 -41.97 0.26 25.66
N LYS A 2 -41.26 -0.88 25.73
CA LYS A 2 -39.79 -0.92 25.53
C LYS A 2 -39.27 -0.51 24.12
N ARG A 3 -40.04 -0.72 23.05
CA ARG A 3 -39.61 -0.35 21.67
C ARG A 3 -39.67 1.16 21.37
N ILE A 4 -40.56 1.89 22.02
CA ILE A 4 -40.68 3.35 21.86
C ILE A 4 -39.52 4.06 22.59
N LEU A 5 -39.10 3.53 23.75
CA LEU A 5 -37.99 4.07 24.53
C LEU A 5 -36.63 3.97 23.79
N VAL A 6 -36.39 2.88 23.06
CA VAL A 6 -35.18 2.69 22.25
C VAL A 6 -35.14 3.68 21.09
N PHE A 7 -36.29 3.92 20.42
CA PHE A 7 -36.37 4.84 19.29
C PHE A 7 -36.14 6.30 19.71
N VAL A 8 -36.68 6.69 20.87
CA VAL A 8 -36.46 8.03 21.47
C VAL A 8 -34.99 8.20 21.90
N PHE A 9 -34.35 7.16 22.45
CA PHE A 9 -32.91 7.20 22.79
C PHE A 9 -32.01 7.36 21.56
N THR A 10 -32.30 6.66 20.45
CA THR A 10 -31.53 6.81 19.20
C THR A 10 -31.66 8.19 18.57
N ILE A 11 -32.84 8.83 18.65
CA ILE A 11 -33.05 10.19 18.14
C ILE A 11 -32.34 11.23 19.02
N LEU A 12 -32.31 11.03 20.34
CA LEU A 12 -31.59 11.89 21.28
C LEU A 12 -30.06 11.84 21.08
N ILE A 13 -29.53 10.64 20.79
CA ILE A 13 -28.09 10.43 20.47
C ILE A 13 -27.73 11.09 19.13
N LEU A 14 -28.59 10.98 18.11
CA LEU A 14 -28.38 11.65 16.82
C LEU A 14 -28.42 13.18 16.94
N PHE A 15 -29.33 13.74 17.75
CA PHE A 15 -29.41 15.18 18.00
C PHE A 15 -28.22 15.71 18.81
N THR A 16 -27.71 14.95 19.78
CA THR A 16 -26.51 15.34 20.55
C THR A 16 -25.23 15.26 19.71
N LEU A 17 -25.10 14.25 18.84
CA LEU A 17 -23.99 14.14 17.88
C LEU A 17 -24.03 15.26 16.82
N ALA A 18 -25.22 15.60 16.30
CA ALA A 18 -25.38 16.71 15.36
C ALA A 18 -24.99 18.06 15.99
N ASN A 19 -25.42 18.31 17.23
CA ASN A 19 -25.04 19.52 17.96
C ASN A 19 -23.55 19.55 18.35
N TYR A 20 -22.94 18.40 18.62
CA TYR A 20 -21.49 18.28 18.82
C TYR A 20 -20.71 18.61 17.53
N LEU A 21 -21.14 18.08 16.38
CA LEU A 21 -20.55 18.39 15.07
C LEU A 21 -20.69 19.86 14.68
N ILE A 22 -21.82 20.50 15.04
CA ILE A 22 -22.02 21.95 14.81
C ILE A 22 -21.12 22.80 15.73
N LYS A 23 -20.87 22.36 16.97
CA LYS A 23 -20.02 23.09 17.93
C LYS A 23 -18.52 22.98 17.58
N VAL A 24 -18.10 21.88 16.96
CA VAL A 24 -16.72 21.65 16.48
C VAL A 24 -16.41 22.45 15.20
N ASN A 25 -17.41 22.98 14.49
CA ASN A 25 -17.20 23.84 13.31
C ASN A 25 -16.74 25.28 13.61
N SER A 26 -16.29 25.57 14.85
CA SER A 26 -15.57 26.81 15.17
C SER A 26 -14.04 26.64 15.10
N VAL A 27 -13.56 25.69 14.28
CA VAL A 27 -12.15 25.69 13.86
C VAL A 27 -11.93 26.89 12.95
N ARG A 28 -11.32 27.92 13.52
CA ARG A 28 -10.68 29.01 12.80
C ARG A 28 -9.68 28.39 11.82
N PHE A 29 -10.04 28.34 10.54
CA PHE A 29 -9.10 28.00 9.47
C PHE A 29 -8.00 29.04 9.48
N ILE A 30 -6.87 28.74 10.13
CA ILE A 30 -5.63 29.43 9.83
C ILE A 30 -5.30 29.00 8.41
N LYS A 31 -5.47 29.92 7.45
CA LYS A 31 -5.11 29.75 6.04
C LYS A 31 -3.61 29.40 6.02
N THR A 32 -3.29 28.11 5.89
CA THR A 32 -1.92 27.62 5.81
C THR A 32 -1.70 27.10 4.39
N SER A 33 -0.85 27.83 3.66
CA SER A 33 -0.45 27.68 2.25
C SER A 33 -1.59 27.62 1.21
N ASN A 34 -1.46 28.40 0.14
CA ASN A 34 -2.44 28.41 -0.95
C ASN A 34 -2.54 27.01 -1.57
N THR A 35 -3.76 26.54 -1.84
CA THR A 35 -4.04 25.32 -2.61
C THR A 35 -3.36 25.33 -3.99
N GLU A 36 -3.14 26.52 -4.55
CA GLU A 36 -2.37 26.71 -5.79
C GLU A 36 -0.88 26.36 -5.63
N ASP A 37 -0.24 26.69 -4.49
CA ASP A 37 1.16 26.37 -4.22
C ASP A 37 1.38 24.86 -3.98
N LEU A 38 0.38 24.17 -3.43
CA LEU A 38 0.43 22.72 -3.24
C LEU A 38 0.25 21.98 -4.57
N ASN A 39 -0.70 22.41 -5.41
CA ASN A 39 -0.87 21.84 -6.76
C ASN A 39 0.38 22.05 -7.62
N TYR A 40 0.98 23.24 -7.56
CA TYR A 40 2.21 23.54 -8.28
C TYR A 40 3.39 22.64 -7.84
N ARG A 41 3.57 22.42 -6.53
CA ARG A 41 4.61 21.51 -6.01
C ARG A 41 4.36 20.04 -6.36
N GLU A 42 3.10 19.61 -6.37
CA GLU A 42 2.73 18.26 -6.79
C GLU A 42 3.05 18.07 -8.28
N GLU A 43 2.69 19.03 -9.14
CA GLU A 43 2.96 19.03 -10.58
C GLU A 43 4.46 19.05 -10.89
N GLU A 44 5.25 19.90 -10.23
CA GLU A 44 6.72 19.91 -10.38
C GLU A 44 7.36 18.59 -9.94
N TYR A 45 6.87 17.97 -8.87
CA TYR A 45 7.36 16.66 -8.43
C TYR A 45 7.04 15.56 -9.44
N GLN A 46 5.83 15.55 -10.01
CA GLN A 46 5.46 14.62 -11.08
C GLN A 46 6.32 14.84 -12.34
N ILE A 47 6.58 16.09 -12.73
CA ILE A 47 7.44 16.42 -13.88
C ILE A 47 8.89 16.00 -13.62
N TRP A 48 9.41 16.22 -12.42
CA TRP A 48 10.76 15.79 -12.03
C TRP A 48 10.91 14.28 -12.09
N GLN A 49 9.90 13.52 -11.66
CA GLN A 49 9.86 12.06 -11.77
C GLN A 49 9.82 11.57 -13.22
N ILE A 50 9.04 12.21 -14.10
CA ILE A 50 8.95 11.86 -15.53
C ILE A 50 10.29 12.06 -16.25
N ASN A 51 11.07 13.06 -15.83
CA ASN A 51 12.35 13.43 -16.46
C ASN A 51 13.56 12.74 -15.82
N GLN A 52 13.39 11.87 -14.82
CA GLN A 52 14.50 11.07 -14.30
C GLN A 52 14.93 10.00 -15.32
N PRO A 53 16.23 9.70 -15.42
CA PRO A 53 16.69 8.56 -16.20
C PRO A 53 16.07 7.27 -15.65
N LYS A 54 15.42 6.52 -16.53
CA LYS A 54 14.87 5.21 -16.20
C LYS A 54 16.00 4.20 -16.12
N ILE A 55 16.04 3.45 -15.02
CA ILE A 55 17.00 2.38 -14.82
C ILE A 55 16.33 1.06 -15.16
N TYR A 56 16.96 0.25 -16.00
CA TYR A 56 16.42 -1.05 -16.40
C TYR A 56 17.02 -2.16 -15.55
N VAL A 57 16.17 -2.90 -14.84
CA VAL A 57 16.54 -3.99 -13.96
C VAL A 57 16.40 -5.31 -14.71
N SER A 58 17.54 -5.98 -14.98
CA SER A 58 17.60 -7.24 -15.73
C SER A 58 17.98 -8.47 -14.89
N SER A 59 18.22 -8.29 -13.60
CA SER A 59 18.53 -9.34 -12.62
C SER A 59 18.05 -8.92 -11.24
N CYS A 60 17.87 -9.89 -10.34
CA CYS A 60 17.64 -9.61 -8.92
C CYS A 60 18.73 -8.65 -8.40
N THR A 61 18.34 -7.55 -7.74
CA THR A 61 19.23 -6.43 -7.43
C THR A 61 18.80 -5.66 -6.18
N GLU A 62 19.69 -4.81 -5.68
CA GLU A 62 19.38 -3.77 -4.72
C GLU A 62 19.23 -2.43 -5.46
N ILE A 63 18.10 -1.75 -5.25
CA ILE A 63 17.81 -0.42 -5.78
C ILE A 63 18.18 0.58 -4.68
N ASN A 64 19.33 1.23 -4.84
CA ASN A 64 19.97 2.07 -3.83
C ASN A 64 19.94 3.56 -4.15
N THR A 65 19.30 3.95 -5.26
CA THR A 65 19.14 5.36 -5.65
C THR A 65 17.66 5.71 -5.78
N PRO A 66 17.24 6.94 -5.41
CA PRO A 66 15.93 7.46 -5.78
C PRO A 66 15.75 7.45 -7.30
N GLY A 67 14.51 7.27 -7.77
CA GLY A 67 14.22 7.33 -9.20
C GLY A 67 13.18 6.32 -9.67
N TYR A 68 13.26 5.99 -10.95
CA TYR A 68 12.30 5.13 -11.64
C TYR A 68 13.03 3.92 -12.24
N ASP A 69 12.81 2.76 -11.62
CA ASP A 69 13.34 1.47 -12.05
C ASP A 69 12.27 0.67 -12.78
N ILE A 70 12.65 0.03 -13.89
CA ILE A 70 11.77 -0.73 -14.75
C ILE A 70 12.34 -2.13 -14.94
N LEU A 71 11.54 -3.17 -14.67
CA LEU A 71 11.97 -4.51 -15.05
C LEU A 71 12.10 -4.62 -16.57
N ALA A 72 13.23 -5.18 -17.00
CA ALA A 72 13.52 -5.39 -18.42
C ALA A 72 13.19 -6.80 -18.91
N ARG A 73 12.90 -7.72 -17.98
CA ARG A 73 12.60 -9.14 -18.23
C ARG A 73 12.06 -9.80 -16.94
N ASP A 74 11.60 -11.04 -17.07
CA ASP A 74 11.33 -11.88 -15.91
C ASP A 74 12.62 -12.16 -15.13
N LEU A 75 12.54 -12.14 -13.79
CA LEU A 75 13.64 -12.42 -12.87
C LEU A 75 13.35 -13.70 -12.08
N TYR A 76 14.41 -14.43 -11.73
CA TYR A 76 14.29 -15.78 -11.15
C TYR A 76 15.06 -15.89 -9.84
N GLY A 77 14.45 -16.56 -8.86
CA GLY A 77 15.06 -16.87 -7.57
C GLY A 77 15.27 -15.64 -6.69
N THR A 78 16.28 -15.68 -5.83
CA THR A 78 16.70 -14.54 -5.00
C THR A 78 18.08 -14.05 -5.41
N MET A 79 18.47 -12.86 -4.94
CA MET A 79 19.86 -12.43 -5.07
C MET A 79 20.79 -13.43 -4.35
N PRO A 80 21.96 -13.75 -4.91
CA PRO A 80 22.93 -14.62 -4.26
C PRO A 80 23.25 -14.15 -2.83
N GLY A 81 23.10 -15.05 -1.85
CA GLY A 81 23.36 -14.76 -0.44
C GLY A 81 22.30 -13.88 0.26
N LYS A 82 21.17 -13.60 -0.39
CA LYS A 82 20.05 -12.85 0.20
C LYS A 82 18.76 -13.69 0.18
N TYR A 83 17.85 -13.29 1.04
CA TYR A 83 16.51 -13.88 1.13
C TYR A 83 15.49 -13.20 0.22
N TYR A 84 15.88 -12.30 -0.68
CA TYR A 84 14.95 -11.59 -1.58
C TYR A 84 15.51 -11.45 -3.00
N CYS A 85 14.65 -11.28 -4.01
CA CYS A 85 15.10 -10.94 -5.37
C CYS A 85 15.39 -9.45 -5.55
N VAL A 86 14.49 -8.57 -5.12
CA VAL A 86 14.69 -7.13 -5.22
C VAL A 86 14.63 -6.51 -3.83
N SER A 87 15.65 -5.75 -3.45
CA SER A 87 15.57 -4.87 -2.27
C SER A 87 15.48 -3.43 -2.72
N ILE A 88 14.51 -2.68 -2.18
CA ILE A 88 14.45 -1.23 -2.35
C ILE A 88 15.10 -0.60 -1.12
N ALA A 89 16.34 -0.16 -1.30
CA ALA A 89 17.22 0.38 -0.28
C ALA A 89 17.30 1.91 -0.30
N SER A 90 16.52 2.59 -1.15
CA SER A 90 16.35 4.05 -1.17
C SER A 90 14.88 4.46 -1.03
N SER A 91 14.64 5.64 -0.47
CA SER A 91 13.33 6.32 -0.51
C SER A 91 13.11 6.97 -1.88
N ASN A 92 11.87 7.37 -2.18
CA ASN A 92 11.49 8.02 -3.46
C ASN A 92 11.81 7.14 -4.67
N VAL A 93 11.38 5.87 -4.62
CA VAL A 93 11.61 4.88 -5.68
C VAL A 93 10.28 4.46 -6.29
N VAL A 94 10.23 4.42 -7.62
CA VAL A 94 9.21 3.72 -8.38
C VAL A 94 9.83 2.47 -8.98
N LEU A 95 9.34 1.29 -8.58
CA LEU A 95 9.63 0.03 -9.25
C LEU A 95 8.43 -0.37 -10.11
N ASP A 96 8.60 -0.26 -11.42
CA ASP A 96 7.62 -0.68 -12.42
C ASP A 96 7.99 -2.05 -12.98
N GLY A 97 7.12 -3.03 -12.72
CA GLY A 97 7.28 -4.39 -13.24
C GLY A 97 7.15 -4.47 -14.76
N ASN A 98 6.56 -3.46 -15.43
CA ASN A 98 6.35 -3.44 -16.87
C ASN A 98 5.69 -4.74 -17.42
N GLY A 99 4.86 -5.39 -16.59
CA GLY A 99 4.19 -6.66 -16.91
C GLY A 99 5.05 -7.93 -16.75
N TYR A 100 6.33 -7.80 -16.42
CA TYR A 100 7.26 -8.89 -16.13
C TYR A 100 7.05 -9.50 -14.75
N THR A 101 7.67 -10.66 -14.56
CA THR A 101 7.43 -11.56 -13.44
C THR A 101 8.69 -11.73 -12.59
N LEU A 102 8.53 -11.67 -11.26
CA LEU A 102 9.48 -12.27 -10.32
C LEU A 102 9.03 -13.70 -10.04
N ILE A 103 9.90 -14.66 -10.32
CA ILE A 103 9.60 -16.09 -10.23
C ILE A 103 10.47 -16.70 -9.14
N GLY A 104 9.86 -17.00 -8.00
CA GLY A 104 10.49 -17.66 -6.86
C GLY A 104 10.49 -19.18 -6.97
N GLY A 105 10.89 -19.83 -5.87
CA GLY A 105 10.96 -21.28 -5.72
C GLY A 105 10.48 -21.74 -4.34
N VAL A 106 9.33 -21.22 -3.89
CA VAL A 106 8.62 -21.40 -2.60
C VAL A 106 9.29 -20.86 -1.33
N SER A 107 10.51 -20.33 -1.43
CA SER A 107 11.23 -19.72 -0.30
C SER A 107 11.73 -18.31 -0.64
N GLY A 108 12.07 -17.52 0.39
CA GLY A 108 12.53 -16.15 0.23
C GLY A 108 11.43 -15.16 -0.17
N GLY A 109 11.82 -13.92 -0.46
CA GLY A 109 10.96 -12.80 -0.78
C GLY A 109 11.12 -12.32 -2.22
N GLY A 110 10.02 -11.85 -2.83
CA GLY A 110 10.10 -11.21 -4.14
C GLY A 110 10.74 -9.83 -4.02
N ILE A 111 10.04 -8.92 -3.35
CA ILE A 111 10.49 -7.55 -3.10
C ILE A 111 10.54 -7.27 -1.59
N SER A 112 11.64 -6.70 -1.11
CA SER A 112 11.80 -6.29 0.29
C SER A 112 12.11 -4.79 0.41
N VAL A 113 11.36 -4.12 1.28
CA VAL A 113 11.52 -2.68 1.57
C VAL A 113 11.51 -2.49 3.08
N ILE A 114 12.61 -1.93 3.61
CA ILE A 114 12.78 -1.77 5.06
C ILE A 114 13.18 -0.35 5.39
N GLY A 115 12.37 0.33 6.20
CA GLY A 115 12.68 1.67 6.71
C GLY A 115 12.80 2.72 5.62
N ARG A 116 11.92 2.68 4.60
CA ARG A 116 11.89 3.61 3.47
C ARG A 116 10.54 4.29 3.32
N GLU A 117 10.55 5.43 2.68
CA GLU A 117 9.35 6.23 2.44
C GLU A 117 9.15 6.54 0.97
N ASN A 118 7.89 6.81 0.61
CA ASN A 118 7.50 7.20 -0.74
C ASN A 118 7.96 6.19 -1.80
N ILE A 119 7.47 4.97 -1.64
CA ILE A 119 7.81 3.82 -2.51
C ILE A 119 6.59 3.48 -3.35
N THR A 120 6.75 3.39 -4.66
CA THR A 120 5.72 2.90 -5.56
C THR A 120 6.16 1.58 -6.17
N ILE A 121 5.38 0.52 -6.02
CA ILE A 121 5.58 -0.77 -6.70
C ILE A 121 4.36 -1.02 -7.56
N LYS A 122 4.54 -1.22 -8.87
CA LYS A 122 3.40 -1.38 -9.78
C LYS A 122 3.62 -2.32 -10.94
N ASN A 123 2.52 -2.79 -11.54
CA ASN A 123 2.49 -3.55 -12.80
C ASN A 123 3.43 -4.76 -12.83
N ILE A 124 3.58 -5.45 -11.71
CA ILE A 124 4.50 -6.59 -11.57
C ILE A 124 3.73 -7.87 -11.30
N LYS A 125 4.20 -8.98 -11.88
CA LYS A 125 3.73 -10.32 -11.54
C LYS A 125 4.70 -10.94 -10.54
N ILE A 126 4.22 -11.61 -9.50
CA ILE A 126 5.07 -12.26 -8.50
C ILE A 126 4.52 -13.66 -8.26
N TYR A 127 5.38 -14.66 -8.40
CA TYR A 127 5.00 -16.06 -8.30
C TYR A 127 5.89 -16.83 -7.33
N GLY A 128 5.30 -17.60 -6.42
CA GLY A 128 6.02 -18.67 -5.71
C GLY A 128 7.11 -18.20 -4.74
N TYR A 129 6.92 -17.08 -4.04
CA TYR A 129 7.80 -16.66 -2.94
C TYR A 129 7.16 -16.97 -1.58
N GLU A 130 7.93 -17.03 -0.50
CA GLU A 130 7.33 -17.06 0.83
C GLU A 130 6.57 -15.75 1.11
N VAL A 131 7.20 -14.61 0.78
CA VAL A 131 6.56 -13.29 0.82
C VAL A 131 6.73 -12.60 -0.53
N GLY A 132 5.63 -12.25 -1.20
CA GLY A 132 5.71 -11.58 -2.50
C GLY A 132 6.33 -10.19 -2.38
N ILE A 133 5.72 -9.33 -1.57
CA ILE A 133 6.20 -7.97 -1.25
C ILE A 133 6.18 -7.78 0.27
N ASP A 134 7.34 -7.52 0.87
CA ASP A 134 7.49 -7.22 2.29
C ASP A 134 7.81 -5.74 2.50
N LEU A 135 6.89 -5.05 3.18
CA LEU A 135 7.03 -3.66 3.61
C LEU A 135 7.13 -3.60 5.13
N LEU A 136 8.32 -3.25 5.64
CA LEU A 136 8.59 -3.11 7.06
C LEU A 136 9.07 -1.69 7.39
N TYR A 137 8.45 -1.04 8.38
CA TYR A 137 8.75 0.35 8.76
C TYR A 137 8.67 1.34 7.59
N THR A 138 7.71 1.13 6.66
CA THR A 138 7.55 2.01 5.50
C THR A 138 6.44 3.04 5.69
N HIS A 139 6.59 4.18 5.00
CA HIS A 139 5.66 5.29 5.08
C HIS A 139 5.28 5.78 3.67
N ASN A 140 4.00 6.08 3.46
CA ASN A 140 3.50 6.63 2.19
C ASN A 140 3.81 5.73 0.98
N SER A 141 3.70 4.41 1.13
CA SER A 141 3.94 3.47 0.03
C SER A 141 2.70 3.27 -0.83
N ILE A 142 2.88 3.08 -2.13
CA ILE A 142 1.82 2.81 -3.10
C ILE A 142 2.11 1.46 -3.76
N ILE A 143 1.17 0.52 -3.71
CA ILE A 143 1.28 -0.78 -4.39
C ILE A 143 0.04 -1.00 -5.24
N HIS A 144 0.21 -1.09 -6.56
CA HIS A 144 -0.95 -1.22 -7.44
C HIS A 144 -0.72 -1.96 -8.76
N GLY A 145 -1.78 -2.57 -9.28
CA GLY A 145 -1.70 -3.30 -10.56
C GLY A 145 -0.82 -4.54 -10.51
N CYS A 146 -0.52 -5.07 -9.31
CA CYS A 146 0.28 -6.26 -9.14
C CYS A 146 -0.58 -7.52 -9.21
N TYR A 147 -0.02 -8.59 -9.80
CA TYR A 147 -0.59 -9.93 -9.79
C TYR A 147 0.31 -10.84 -8.96
N ILE A 148 -0.19 -11.37 -7.85
CA ILE A 148 0.61 -12.15 -6.90
C ILE A 148 -0.02 -13.52 -6.72
N GLU A 149 0.73 -14.56 -7.06
CA GLU A 149 0.23 -15.93 -7.12
C GLU A 149 1.12 -16.91 -6.35
N ASN A 150 0.48 -17.83 -5.62
CA ASN A 150 1.13 -18.93 -4.91
C ASN A 150 2.27 -18.47 -3.96
N SER A 151 2.18 -17.25 -3.43
CA SER A 151 3.01 -16.81 -2.32
C SER A 151 2.31 -17.04 -1.00
N LYS A 152 3.01 -17.58 0.01
CA LYS A 152 2.44 -17.85 1.35
C LYS A 152 1.85 -16.59 1.97
N VAL A 153 2.53 -15.45 1.78
CA VAL A 153 1.97 -14.12 1.97
C VAL A 153 2.20 -13.31 0.69
N GLY A 154 1.16 -12.69 0.16
CA GLY A 154 1.27 -11.94 -1.10
C GLY A 154 1.91 -10.58 -0.87
N ILE A 155 1.24 -9.75 -0.07
CA ILE A 155 1.78 -8.48 0.44
C ILE A 155 1.75 -8.55 1.97
N LEU A 156 2.89 -8.24 2.58
CA LEU A 156 3.07 -8.17 4.02
C LEU A 156 3.40 -6.72 4.40
N LEU A 157 2.53 -6.07 5.17
CA LEU A 157 2.72 -4.70 5.65
C LEU A 157 2.88 -4.71 7.18
N ARG A 158 4.06 -4.32 7.68
CA ARG A 158 4.42 -4.41 9.11
C ARG A 158 4.92 -3.08 9.64
N ILE A 159 4.34 -2.64 10.75
CA ILE A 159 4.73 -1.41 11.47
C ILE A 159 4.90 -0.23 10.49
N SER A 160 3.98 -0.12 9.54
CA SER A 160 4.04 0.82 8.42
C SER A 160 2.78 1.69 8.41
N SER A 161 2.81 2.81 7.71
CA SER A 161 1.64 3.70 7.68
C SER A 161 1.41 4.42 6.36
N SER A 162 0.18 4.87 6.18
CA SER A 162 -0.24 5.65 5.02
C SER A 162 -0.05 4.93 3.68
N ALA A 163 -0.13 3.60 3.67
CA ALA A 163 0.00 2.83 2.44
C ALA A 163 -1.29 2.89 1.60
N LYS A 164 -1.16 3.02 0.27
CA LYS A 164 -2.24 2.87 -0.71
C LYS A 164 -2.04 1.56 -1.47
N ILE A 165 -2.88 0.56 -1.24
CA ILE A 165 -2.79 -0.75 -1.89
C ILE A 165 -4.06 -0.99 -2.68
N TYR A 166 -4.00 -0.94 -4.01
CA TYR A 166 -5.20 -0.99 -4.84
C TYR A 166 -5.02 -1.65 -6.20
N ASN A 167 -6.12 -2.15 -6.79
CA ASN A 167 -6.10 -2.82 -8.09
C ASN A 167 -5.11 -3.99 -8.17
N ASN A 168 -4.84 -4.68 -7.05
CA ASN A 168 -4.00 -5.87 -7.03
C ASN A 168 -4.85 -7.14 -7.05
N ARG A 169 -4.33 -8.18 -7.69
CA ARG A 169 -4.95 -9.50 -7.76
C ARG A 169 -4.08 -10.52 -7.06
N PHE A 170 -4.63 -11.18 -6.06
CA PHE A 170 -4.02 -12.29 -5.36
C PHE A 170 -4.67 -13.61 -5.79
N VAL A 171 -3.87 -14.64 -6.07
CA VAL A 171 -4.32 -16.00 -6.34
C VAL A 171 -3.58 -16.96 -5.41
N ASN A 172 -4.31 -17.74 -4.61
CA ASN A 172 -3.76 -18.61 -3.55
C ASN A 172 -2.77 -17.86 -2.65
N SER A 173 -3.09 -16.60 -2.36
CA SER A 173 -2.26 -15.65 -1.64
C SER A 173 -3.14 -14.55 -1.07
N GLY A 174 -2.57 -13.59 -0.36
CA GLY A 174 -3.36 -12.53 0.24
C GLY A 174 -2.53 -11.35 0.76
N LEU A 175 -3.23 -10.46 1.45
CA LEU A 175 -2.68 -9.26 2.06
C LEU A 175 -2.71 -9.42 3.59
N TYR A 176 -1.57 -9.22 4.24
CA TYR A 176 -1.45 -9.26 5.70
C TYR A 176 -0.95 -7.94 6.25
N LEU A 177 -1.61 -7.42 7.28
CA LEU A 177 -1.24 -6.19 7.96
C LEU A 177 -0.95 -6.47 9.44
N TYR A 178 0.19 -5.98 9.91
CA TYR A 178 0.59 -6.06 11.32
C TYR A 178 1.01 -4.69 11.83
N LEU A 179 0.37 -4.23 12.91
CA LEU A 179 0.67 -2.95 13.57
C LEU A 179 0.81 -1.75 12.61
N SER A 180 0.07 -1.78 11.50
CA SER A 180 0.14 -0.75 10.46
C SER A 180 -1.11 0.12 10.50
N TYR A 181 -1.05 1.40 10.12
CA TYR A 181 -2.19 2.32 10.30
C TYR A 181 -2.33 3.38 9.19
N ARG A 182 -3.49 4.04 9.12
CA ARG A 182 -3.88 5.04 8.11
C ARG A 182 -3.76 4.56 6.67
N ASN A 183 -4.01 3.28 6.42
CA ASN A 183 -3.88 2.70 5.09
C ASN A 183 -5.19 2.84 4.31
N SER A 184 -5.08 2.94 2.99
CA SER A 184 -6.19 2.90 2.06
C SER A 184 -6.03 1.68 1.17
N ILE A 185 -6.94 0.71 1.32
CA ILE A 185 -6.87 -0.56 0.60
C ILE A 185 -8.22 -0.78 -0.07
N TYR A 186 -8.24 -0.79 -1.40
CA TYR A 186 -9.48 -0.83 -2.19
C TYR A 186 -9.26 -1.48 -3.56
N ASN A 187 -10.34 -1.99 -4.17
CA ASN A 187 -10.31 -2.61 -5.50
C ASN A 187 -9.29 -3.74 -5.67
N ASN A 188 -8.94 -4.45 -4.60
CA ASN A 188 -8.12 -5.64 -4.69
C ASN A 188 -9.02 -6.87 -4.75
N THR A 189 -8.54 -7.96 -5.34
CA THR A 189 -9.25 -9.25 -5.34
C THR A 189 -8.37 -10.37 -4.81
N VAL A 190 -8.91 -11.27 -4.01
CA VAL A 190 -8.31 -12.54 -3.61
C VAL A 190 -9.12 -13.66 -4.23
N ASN A 191 -8.48 -14.52 -5.03
CA ASN A 191 -9.12 -15.63 -5.74
C ASN A 191 -10.35 -15.19 -6.56
N GLY A 192 -10.27 -14.01 -7.17
CA GLY A 192 -11.36 -13.42 -7.97
C GLY A 192 -12.45 -12.72 -7.15
N MET A 193 -12.39 -12.76 -5.83
CA MET A 193 -13.39 -12.14 -4.94
C MET A 193 -12.86 -10.82 -4.36
N PRO A 194 -13.70 -9.78 -4.20
CA PRO A 194 -13.24 -8.50 -3.65
C PRO A 194 -12.65 -8.64 -2.25
N LEU A 195 -11.50 -8.01 -2.02
CA LEU A 195 -10.89 -7.86 -0.70
C LEU A 195 -11.42 -6.58 -0.06
N ILE A 196 -12.10 -6.72 1.08
CA ILE A 196 -12.63 -5.60 1.86
C ILE A 196 -11.66 -5.28 2.99
N TYR A 197 -11.32 -4.00 3.12
CA TYR A 197 -10.52 -3.46 4.22
C TYR A 197 -11.25 -2.33 4.93
N LEU A 198 -11.32 -2.42 6.26
CA LEU A 198 -11.88 -1.39 7.11
C LEU A 198 -10.84 -0.98 8.14
N GLU A 199 -10.63 0.34 8.27
CA GLU A 199 -9.80 0.92 9.31
C GLU A 199 -10.59 1.97 10.07
N LEU A 200 -10.84 1.70 11.35
CA LEU A 200 -11.53 2.63 12.24
C LEU A 200 -10.50 3.48 12.99
N LEU A 201 -10.77 4.77 13.10
CA LEU A 201 -9.92 5.77 13.76
C LEU A 201 -9.74 5.53 15.28
N VAL A 202 -10.44 4.55 15.87
CA VAL A 202 -10.41 4.26 17.31
C VAL A 202 -10.24 2.75 17.50
N LEU A 203 -9.06 2.36 17.97
CA LEU A 203 -8.65 1.02 18.42
C LEU A 203 -8.72 -0.12 17.37
N CYS A 204 -7.51 -0.51 16.97
CA CYS A 204 -7.08 -1.69 16.20
C CYS A 204 -8.02 -2.92 16.28
N LEU A 205 -9.07 -2.94 15.46
CA LEU A 205 -9.76 -4.17 15.06
C LEU A 205 -9.79 -4.19 13.53
N LYS A 206 -8.87 -4.94 12.92
CA LYS A 206 -8.80 -5.11 11.47
C LYS A 206 -9.44 -6.44 11.11
N MET A 207 -10.58 -6.39 10.44
CA MET A 207 -11.19 -7.59 9.86
C MET A 207 -10.85 -7.64 8.37
N LEU A 208 -10.05 -8.63 7.99
CA LEU A 208 -9.94 -9.06 6.60
C LEU A 208 -11.12 -9.99 6.34
N TYR A 209 -11.96 -9.66 5.36
CA TYR A 209 -12.99 -10.57 4.87
C TYR A 209 -12.67 -10.95 3.43
N VAL A 210 -12.61 -12.26 3.19
CA VAL A 210 -12.85 -12.85 1.88
C VAL A 210 -14.30 -13.30 1.94
N VAL A 211 -15.17 -12.73 1.09
CA VAL A 211 -16.56 -13.21 0.94
C VAL A 211 -16.53 -14.55 0.22
#